data_AF-A0A959LI74-F1
#
_entry.id   AF-A0A959LI74-F1
#
_cell.length_a   1.000
_cell.length_b   1.000
_cell.length_c   1.000
_cell.angle_alpha   90.00
_cell.angle_beta   90.00
_cell.angle_gamma   90.00
#
_symmetry.space_group_name_H-M   'P 1'
#
loop_
_entity.id
_entity.type
_entity.pdbx_description
1 polymer ?
#
loop_
_entity_poly.entity_id
_entity_poly.type
_entity_poly.pdbx_seq_one_letter_code
_entity_poly.pdbx_strand_id
1 'polypeptide(L)'
;MLRLPFQISLFVGLLTLLSACVAIENPYPKLAPGRWRGVLQVDPSQSSRVGGKSDQQKERDIQFEEVTEGELPFEFDVIYDTPDSFHIVLINGEEEIIASDILFGLDRRTAKDTLTVNFPLYDSYLEAVCESGVMQGHWVVNYKENYRIPFVAKFGEG
;
A
#
# COMPACT_ATOMS: atom_id res chain seq x y z
N MET A 1 29.26 -7.50 58.49
CA MET A 1 28.11 -6.59 58.29
C MET A 1 27.97 -6.03 56.86
N LEU A 2 28.76 -6.46 55.86
CA LEU A 2 28.68 -5.92 54.48
C LEU A 2 27.70 -6.61 53.52
N ARG A 3 27.05 -7.74 53.88
CA ARG A 3 26.20 -8.49 52.95
C ARG A 3 24.81 -7.89 52.72
N LEU A 4 24.25 -7.21 53.72
CA LEU A 4 22.92 -6.61 53.66
C LEU A 4 22.83 -5.41 52.68
N PRO A 5 23.76 -4.43 52.68
CA PRO A 5 23.68 -3.31 51.74
C PRO A 5 23.92 -3.74 50.29
N PHE A 6 24.75 -4.77 50.06
CA PHE A 6 25.02 -5.30 48.73
C PHE A 6 23.79 -5.99 48.13
N GLN A 7 23.03 -6.76 48.93
CA GLN A 7 21.80 -7.39 48.46
C GLN A 7 20.67 -6.39 48.20
N ILE A 8 20.57 -5.32 49.00
CA ILE A 8 19.61 -4.24 48.75
C ILE A 8 19.93 -3.52 47.45
N SER A 9 21.20 -3.21 47.18
CA SER A 9 21.62 -2.55 45.93
C SER A 9 21.35 -3.42 44.69
N LEU A 10 21.58 -4.73 44.80
CA LEU A 10 21.26 -5.69 43.74
C LEU A 10 19.74 -5.77 43.48
N PHE A 11 18.93 -5.74 44.54
CA PHE A 11 17.47 -5.80 44.43
C PHE A 11 16.88 -4.52 43.83
N VAL A 12 17.41 -3.35 44.21
CA VAL A 12 17.05 -2.05 43.62
C VAL A 12 17.45 -1.98 42.14
N GLY A 13 18.65 -2.46 41.79
CA GLY A 13 19.08 -2.56 40.39
C GLY A 13 18.17 -3.47 39.55
N LEU A 14 17.74 -4.60 40.11
CA LEU A 14 16.81 -5.52 39.43
C LEU A 14 15.41 -4.91 39.22
N LEU A 15 14.92 -4.12 40.19
CA LEU A 15 13.65 -3.39 40.08
C LEU A 15 13.69 -2.31 38.99
N THR A 16 14.83 -1.65 38.77
CA THR A 16 14.94 -0.63 37.71
C THR A 16 14.86 -1.21 36.29
N LEU A 17 15.28 -2.46 36.08
CA LEU A 17 15.21 -3.13 34.77
C LEU A 17 13.77 -3.48 34.33
N LEU A 18 12.82 -3.53 35.26
CA LEU A 18 11.41 -3.87 34.97
C LEU A 18 10.55 -2.66 34.59
N SER A 19 11.12 -1.46 34.58
CA SER A 19 10.38 -0.21 34.28
C SER A 19 10.54 0.29 32.84
N ALA A 20 11.17 -0.49 31.96
CA ALA A 20 11.22 -0.18 30.54
C ALA A 20 9.87 -0.51 29.87
N CYS A 21 8.96 0.47 29.85
CA CYS A 21 7.75 0.42 29.06
C CYS A 21 8.07 0.92 27.65
N VAL A 22 8.13 0.01 26.68
CA VAL A 22 8.22 0.38 25.26
C VAL A 22 6.84 0.81 24.80
N ALA A 23 6.61 2.13 24.72
CA ALA A 23 5.43 2.70 24.10
C ALA A 23 5.72 2.90 22.61
N ILE A 24 4.87 2.35 21.75
CA ILE A 24 4.90 2.66 20.31
C ILE A 24 4.35 4.09 20.20
N GLU A 25 5.15 5.03 19.72
CA GLU A 25 4.77 6.45 19.64
C GLU A 25 3.60 6.69 18.67
N ASN A 26 3.41 5.84 17.65
CA ASN A 26 2.39 6.01 16.63
C ASN A 26 1.75 4.68 16.20
N PRO A 27 0.89 4.04 17.03
CA PRO A 27 0.11 2.91 16.59
C PRO A 27 -0.96 3.40 15.62
N TYR A 28 -0.93 2.89 14.38
CA TYR A 28 -1.98 3.12 13.40
C TYR A 28 -2.87 1.87 13.33
N PRO A 29 -4.21 2.02 13.42
CA PRO A 29 -5.12 0.87 13.50
C PRO A 29 -5.41 0.20 12.14
N LYS A 30 -4.89 0.76 11.02
CA LYS A 30 -5.20 0.30 9.67
C LYS A 30 -3.91 0.12 8.86
N LEU A 31 -3.72 0.91 7.81
CA LEU A 31 -2.54 0.83 6.94
C LEU A 31 -1.36 1.60 7.51
N ALA A 32 -0.15 1.18 7.15
CA ALA A 32 1.04 1.96 7.47
C ALA A 32 1.01 3.34 6.80
N PRO A 33 1.14 4.44 7.56
CA PRO A 33 1.20 5.79 7.00
C PRO A 33 2.51 6.01 6.25
N GLY A 34 2.46 6.84 5.20
CA GLY A 34 3.62 7.19 4.38
C GLY A 34 3.57 6.57 2.98
N ARG A 35 4.75 6.48 2.35
CA ARG A 35 4.92 6.13 0.94
C ARG A 35 4.78 4.63 0.68
N TRP A 36 4.01 4.32 -0.35
CA TRP A 36 3.83 2.99 -0.91
C TRP A 36 4.16 2.99 -2.39
N ARG A 37 4.76 1.90 -2.85
CA ARG A 37 5.00 1.65 -4.27
C ARG A 37 4.03 0.59 -4.76
N GLY A 38 3.12 0.98 -5.62
CA GLY A 38 2.15 0.12 -6.31
C GLY A 38 2.66 -0.32 -7.68
N VAL A 39 2.21 -1.48 -8.13
CA VAL A 39 2.49 -2.04 -9.45
C VAL A 39 1.21 -2.67 -9.98
N LEU A 40 0.79 -2.24 -11.17
CA LEU A 40 -0.24 -2.93 -11.96
C LEU A 40 0.43 -3.89 -12.93
N GLN A 41 0.02 -5.16 -12.93
CA GLN A 41 0.55 -6.19 -13.82
C GLN A 41 -0.35 -6.32 -15.06
N VAL A 42 -0.01 -5.60 -16.11
CA VAL A 42 -0.73 -5.58 -17.39
C VAL A 42 -0.25 -6.71 -18.27
N ASP A 43 -1.10 -7.70 -18.55
CA ASP A 43 -0.82 -8.72 -19.55
C ASP A 43 -0.87 -8.09 -20.97
N PRO A 44 0.26 -8.07 -21.73
CA PRO A 44 0.29 -7.49 -23.07
C PRO A 44 -0.63 -8.20 -24.08
N SER A 45 -1.05 -9.44 -23.80
CA SER A 45 -2.00 -10.18 -24.65
C SER A 45 -3.45 -9.72 -24.47
N GLN A 46 -3.79 -9.04 -23.37
CA GLN A 46 -5.12 -8.54 -23.06
C GLN A 46 -5.33 -7.09 -23.51
N SER A 47 -4.27 -6.28 -23.58
CA SER A 47 -4.33 -4.91 -24.14
C SER A 47 -4.58 -4.90 -25.65
N SER A 48 -4.03 -5.90 -26.35
CA SER A 48 -4.12 -6.07 -27.81
C SER A 48 -5.50 -6.52 -28.31
N ARG A 49 -6.42 -6.93 -27.42
CA ARG A 49 -7.77 -7.39 -27.80
C ARG A 49 -8.82 -6.27 -27.80
N VAL A 50 -8.50 -5.09 -27.27
CA VAL A 50 -9.42 -3.94 -27.19
C VAL A 50 -9.12 -2.86 -28.23
N GLY A 51 -7.96 -2.93 -28.90
CA GLY A 51 -7.60 -2.03 -30.00
C GLY A 51 -7.78 -2.73 -31.35
N GLY A 52 -8.80 -2.32 -32.10
CA GLY A 52 -8.87 -2.64 -33.53
C GLY A 52 -7.57 -2.26 -34.23
N LYS A 53 -7.15 -3.12 -35.16
CA LYS A 53 -5.94 -2.98 -35.99
C LYS A 53 -5.68 -1.53 -36.42
N SER A 54 -4.48 -1.02 -36.15
CA SER A 54 -3.84 -0.07 -37.04
C SER A 54 -2.33 -0.30 -37.02
N ASP A 55 -1.85 -0.83 -38.14
CA ASP A 55 -0.47 -0.83 -38.57
C ASP A 55 0.12 0.60 -38.60
N GLN A 56 1.42 0.65 -38.35
CA GLN A 56 2.38 1.74 -38.69
C GLN A 56 2.33 3.02 -37.86
N GLN A 57 3.36 3.25 -37.03
CA GLN A 57 4.32 4.35 -37.29
C GLN A 57 5.49 4.44 -36.29
N LYS A 58 6.69 4.37 -36.89
CA LYS A 58 7.89 5.17 -36.57
C LYS A 58 8.57 4.94 -35.22
N GLU A 59 9.68 4.19 -35.30
CA GLU A 59 10.84 4.28 -34.40
C GLU A 59 11.20 5.76 -34.18
N ARG A 60 10.89 6.25 -32.97
CA ARG A 60 11.61 7.38 -32.38
C ARG A 60 12.45 6.76 -31.28
N ASP A 61 13.75 6.99 -31.38
CA ASP A 61 14.79 6.61 -30.42
C ASP A 61 14.55 7.34 -29.10
N ILE A 62 13.58 6.83 -28.34
CA ILE A 62 13.39 7.14 -26.93
C ILE A 62 13.98 5.91 -26.26
N GLN A 63 15.13 6.08 -25.60
CA GLN A 63 15.65 5.05 -24.71
C GLN A 63 14.66 4.88 -23.56
N PHE A 64 13.70 3.98 -23.74
CA PHE A 64 12.91 3.46 -22.64
C PHE A 64 13.87 2.61 -21.82
N GLU A 65 14.28 3.16 -20.67
CA GLU A 65 14.85 2.37 -19.59
C GLU A 65 13.90 1.19 -19.36
N GLU A 66 14.46 -0.02 -19.42
CA GLU A 66 13.77 -1.31 -19.59
C GLU A 66 12.59 -1.45 -18.60
N VAL A 67 11.41 -0.99 -19.03
CA VAL A 67 10.14 -1.22 -18.32
C VAL A 67 9.91 -2.71 -18.47
N THR A 68 9.92 -3.42 -17.35
CA THR A 68 9.59 -4.85 -17.30
C THR A 68 8.26 -5.02 -18.05
N GLU A 69 8.28 -5.72 -19.19
CA GLU A 69 7.13 -5.79 -20.11
C GLU A 69 5.88 -6.20 -19.33
N GLY A 70 4.92 -5.27 -19.17
CA GLY A 70 3.68 -5.53 -18.47
C GLY A 70 3.63 -5.11 -16.99
N GLU A 71 4.58 -4.34 -16.48
CA GLU A 71 4.44 -3.70 -15.16
C GLU A 71 4.27 -2.18 -15.29
N LEU A 72 3.24 -1.65 -14.62
CA LEU A 72 2.99 -0.20 -14.50
C LEU A 72 3.14 0.21 -13.04
N PRO A 73 4.34 0.66 -12.62
CA PRO A 73 4.58 1.13 -11.27
C PRO A 73 4.00 2.54 -11.06
N PHE A 74 3.54 2.81 -9.84
CA PHE A 74 3.11 4.14 -9.40
C PHE A 74 3.32 4.28 -7.89
N GLU A 75 3.38 5.51 -7.42
CA GLU A 75 3.56 5.82 -6.00
C GLU A 75 2.29 6.43 -5.42
N PHE A 76 2.06 6.17 -4.14
CA PHE A 76 1.00 6.82 -3.39
C PHE A 76 1.36 6.97 -1.92
N ASP A 77 0.80 7.98 -1.28
CA ASP A 77 0.94 8.23 0.15
C ASP A 77 -0.34 7.87 0.89
N VAL A 78 -0.21 7.17 2.02
CA VAL A 78 -1.27 6.96 3.00
C VAL A 78 -1.17 8.04 4.05
N ILE A 79 -2.18 8.92 4.12
CA ILE A 79 -2.20 10.08 5.01
C ILE A 79 -3.39 9.96 5.96
N TYR A 80 -3.11 9.94 7.26
CA TYR A 80 -4.14 9.89 8.30
C TYR A 80 -4.69 11.29 8.59
N ASP A 81 -6.00 11.45 8.44
CA ASP A 81 -6.73 12.68 8.80
C ASP A 81 -7.10 12.69 10.29
N THR A 82 -7.42 11.50 10.83
CA THR A 82 -7.71 11.24 12.24
C THR A 82 -7.13 9.87 12.60
N PRO A 83 -7.05 9.46 13.89
CA PRO A 83 -6.58 8.13 14.24
C PRO A 83 -7.31 6.98 13.53
N ASP A 84 -8.58 7.18 13.16
CA ASP A 84 -9.43 6.15 12.56
C ASP A 84 -9.76 6.40 11.07
N SER A 85 -9.28 7.49 10.48
CA SER A 85 -9.57 7.83 9.07
C SER A 85 -8.31 8.27 8.33
N PHE A 86 -8.20 7.86 7.08
CA PHE A 86 -7.09 8.21 6.20
C PHE A 86 -7.60 8.37 4.77
N HIS A 87 -6.81 9.06 3.95
CA HIS A 87 -6.96 9.11 2.51
C HIS A 87 -5.67 8.65 1.83
N ILE A 88 -5.77 8.37 0.53
CA ILE A 88 -4.63 8.01 -0.31
C ILE A 88 -4.39 9.13 -1.32
N VAL A 89 -3.14 9.53 -1.50
CA VAL A 89 -2.73 10.48 -2.55
C VAL A 89 -1.91 9.73 -3.58
N LEU A 90 -2.44 9.55 -4.79
CA LEU A 90 -1.69 8.96 -5.90
C LEU A 90 -0.85 10.05 -6.57
N ILE A 91 0.38 9.72 -6.89
CA ILE A 91 1.36 10.67 -7.41
C ILE A 91 1.59 10.39 -8.88
N ASN A 92 1.29 11.38 -9.72
CA ASN A 92 1.47 11.32 -11.16
C ASN A 92 2.29 12.52 -11.64
N GLY A 93 3.62 12.41 -11.57
CA GLY A 93 4.51 13.53 -11.87
C GLY A 93 4.31 14.67 -10.87
N GLU A 94 3.80 15.80 -11.34
CA GLU A 94 3.47 16.98 -10.50
C GLU A 94 2.00 16.98 -10.04
N GLU A 95 1.19 16.03 -10.50
CA GLU A 95 -0.22 15.91 -10.15
C GLU A 95 -0.44 14.98 -8.95
N GLU A 96 -1.32 15.39 -8.05
CA GLU A 96 -1.77 14.61 -6.89
C GLU A 96 -3.26 14.27 -7.04
N ILE A 97 -3.58 12.97 -7.07
CA ILE A 97 -4.95 12.48 -7.13
C ILE A 97 -5.37 12.00 -5.74
N ILE A 98 -6.26 12.75 -5.09
CA ILE A 98 -6.76 12.44 -3.76
C ILE A 98 -7.90 11.42 -3.86
N ALA A 99 -7.70 10.25 -3.26
CA ALA A 99 -8.69 9.20 -3.10
C ALA A 99 -9.13 9.10 -1.63
N SER A 100 -10.31 9.66 -1.33
CA SER A 100 -10.88 9.69 0.01
C SER A 100 -12.03 8.70 0.23
N ASP A 101 -12.59 8.14 -0.85
CA ASP A 101 -13.63 7.12 -0.77
C ASP A 101 -12.98 5.75 -0.56
N ILE A 102 -12.76 5.42 0.72
CA ILE A 102 -12.03 4.23 1.16
C ILE A 102 -12.89 3.41 2.11
N LEU A 103 -13.02 2.12 1.80
CA LEU A 103 -13.55 1.11 2.70
C LEU A 103 -12.40 0.24 3.20
N PHE A 104 -12.17 0.25 4.50
CA PHE A 104 -11.19 -0.63 5.14
C PHE A 104 -11.91 -1.49 6.18
N GLY A 105 -11.67 -2.80 6.15
CA GLY A 105 -12.33 -3.71 7.08
C GLY A 105 -11.71 -5.11 7.11
N LEU A 106 -12.18 -5.92 8.04
CA LEU A 106 -11.74 -7.30 8.24
C LEU A 106 -12.69 -8.26 7.53
N ASP A 107 -12.21 -9.04 6.55
CA ASP A 107 -12.95 -10.19 6.03
C ASP A 107 -13.01 -11.26 7.12
N ARG A 108 -14.18 -11.44 7.73
CA ARG A 108 -14.39 -12.39 8.85
C ARG A 108 -14.23 -13.85 8.42
N ARG A 109 -14.33 -14.17 7.13
CA ARG A 109 -14.17 -15.53 6.61
C ARG A 109 -12.70 -15.92 6.55
N THR A 110 -11.83 -15.00 6.14
CA THR A 110 -10.39 -15.25 5.99
C THR A 110 -9.57 -14.67 7.14
N ALA A 111 -10.19 -13.85 8.01
CA ALA A 111 -9.54 -13.06 9.05
C ALA A 111 -8.42 -12.15 8.51
N LYS A 112 -8.60 -11.62 7.29
CA LYS A 112 -7.64 -10.74 6.63
C LYS A 112 -8.20 -9.33 6.50
N ASP A 113 -7.32 -8.34 6.64
CA ASP A 113 -7.68 -6.95 6.36
C ASP A 113 -7.87 -6.75 4.85
N THR A 114 -8.87 -5.96 4.52
CA THR A 114 -9.31 -5.67 3.16
C THR A 114 -9.46 -4.17 2.98
N LEU A 115 -9.11 -3.72 1.78
CA LEU A 115 -9.13 -2.34 1.36
C LEU A 115 -9.89 -2.26 0.03
N THR A 116 -10.82 -1.32 -0.05
CA THR A 116 -11.40 -0.86 -1.31
C THR A 116 -11.19 0.65 -1.42
N VAL A 117 -10.62 1.11 -2.53
CA VAL A 117 -10.43 2.53 -2.84
C VAL A 117 -11.22 2.84 -4.10
N ASN A 118 -12.23 3.68 -3.99
CA ASN A 118 -13.08 4.04 -5.13
C ASN A 118 -12.50 5.25 -5.86
N PHE A 119 -12.55 5.19 -7.19
CA PHE A 119 -12.17 6.30 -8.06
C PHE A 119 -13.36 6.69 -8.96
N PRO A 120 -14.35 7.46 -8.44
CA PRO A 120 -15.58 7.74 -9.18
C PRO A 120 -15.35 8.45 -10.52
N LEU A 121 -14.33 9.30 -10.61
CA LEU A 121 -13.99 10.03 -11.84
C LEU A 121 -13.50 9.12 -12.97
N TYR A 122 -12.93 7.96 -12.63
CA TYR A 122 -12.40 6.99 -13.59
C TYR A 122 -13.31 5.77 -13.75
N ASP A 123 -14.45 5.74 -13.05
CA ASP A 123 -15.38 4.60 -12.99
C ASP A 123 -14.65 3.27 -12.74
N SER A 124 -13.78 3.29 -11.73
CA SER A 124 -12.94 2.18 -11.33
C SER A 124 -12.76 2.14 -9.81
N TYR A 125 -12.29 1.01 -9.30
CA TYR A 125 -11.90 0.88 -7.90
C TYR A 125 -10.71 -0.06 -7.76
N LEU A 126 -9.95 0.12 -6.68
CA LEU A 126 -8.91 -0.79 -6.25
C LEU A 126 -9.48 -1.67 -5.13
N GLU A 127 -9.35 -2.98 -5.23
CA GLU A 127 -9.60 -3.91 -4.13
C GLU A 127 -8.31 -4.62 -3.75
N ALA A 128 -8.02 -4.76 -2.46
CA ALA A 128 -6.83 -5.43 -1.99
C ALA A 128 -7.04 -6.11 -0.62
N VAL A 129 -6.27 -7.16 -0.40
CA VAL A 129 -6.00 -7.74 0.91
C VAL A 129 -4.68 -7.15 1.42
N CYS A 130 -4.65 -6.73 2.69
CA CYS A 130 -3.52 -6.04 3.30
C CYS A 130 -2.89 -6.93 4.38
N GLU A 131 -1.62 -7.31 4.20
CA GLU A 131 -0.87 -8.12 5.17
C GLU A 131 0.58 -7.65 5.24
N SER A 132 1.08 -7.38 6.44
CA SER A 132 2.51 -7.17 6.72
C SER A 132 3.22 -6.17 5.80
N GLY A 133 2.58 -5.02 5.52
CA GLY A 133 3.16 -3.98 4.65
C GLY A 133 3.05 -4.29 3.15
N VAL A 134 2.25 -5.28 2.77
CA VAL A 134 1.95 -5.64 1.39
C VAL A 134 0.44 -5.55 1.14
N MET A 135 0.06 -4.99 -0.01
CA MET A 135 -1.30 -5.05 -0.52
C MET A 135 -1.33 -5.91 -1.77
N GLN A 136 -2.31 -6.80 -1.90
CA GLN A 136 -2.49 -7.64 -3.09
C GLN A 136 -3.96 -7.69 -3.50
N GLY A 137 -4.24 -7.47 -4.77
CA GLY A 137 -5.59 -7.56 -5.30
C GLY A 137 -5.68 -7.10 -6.73
N HIS A 138 -6.66 -6.26 -7.05
CA HIS A 138 -6.93 -5.86 -8.42
C HIS A 138 -7.37 -4.39 -8.53
N TRP A 139 -6.99 -3.77 -9.65
CA TRP A 139 -7.65 -2.59 -10.19
C TRP A 139 -8.80 -3.03 -11.10
N VAL A 140 -10.03 -2.68 -10.76
CA VAL A 140 -11.24 -3.09 -11.47
C VAL A 140 -11.83 -1.91 -12.22
N VAL A 141 -12.19 -2.11 -13.48
CA VAL A 141 -12.77 -1.07 -14.36
C VAL A 141 -14.23 -1.42 -14.63
N ASN A 142 -15.17 -0.59 -14.16
CA ASN A 142 -16.58 -0.95 -14.14
C ASN A 142 -17.23 -0.95 -15.53
N TYR A 143 -16.80 -0.04 -16.42
CA TYR A 143 -17.36 0.09 -17.76
C TYR A 143 -16.87 -0.96 -18.76
N LYS A 144 -16.00 -1.89 -18.34
CA LYS A 144 -15.52 -3.02 -19.15
C LYS A 144 -15.94 -4.34 -18.50
N GLU A 145 -16.54 -5.22 -19.29
CA GLU A 145 -16.99 -6.52 -18.78
C GLU A 145 -15.81 -7.39 -18.33
N ASN A 146 -15.87 -7.85 -17.07
CA ASN A 146 -14.88 -8.74 -16.45
C ASN A 146 -13.42 -8.26 -16.57
N TYR A 147 -13.21 -6.93 -16.63
CA TYR A 147 -11.88 -6.37 -16.78
C TYR A 147 -11.30 -5.95 -15.43
N ARG A 148 -10.20 -6.60 -15.06
CA ARG A 148 -9.43 -6.30 -13.87
C ARG A 148 -7.94 -6.50 -14.13
N ILE A 149 -7.12 -5.68 -13.51
CA ILE A 149 -5.66 -5.72 -13.63
C ILE A 149 -5.10 -6.11 -12.26
N PRO A 150 -4.29 -7.18 -12.15
CA PRO A 150 -3.64 -7.52 -10.89
C PRO A 150 -2.82 -6.35 -10.34
N PHE A 151 -2.90 -6.16 -9.03
CA PHE A 151 -2.25 -5.08 -8.30
C PHE A 151 -1.47 -5.64 -7.11
N VAL A 152 -0.26 -5.12 -6.93
CA VAL A 152 0.54 -5.34 -5.72
C VAL A 152 1.09 -3.99 -5.27
N ALA A 153 1.09 -3.72 -3.96
CA ALA A 153 1.83 -2.61 -3.39
C ALA A 153 2.64 -3.02 -2.17
N LYS A 154 3.75 -2.32 -1.95
CA LYS A 154 4.62 -2.54 -0.80
C LYS A 154 4.97 -1.22 -0.11
N PHE A 155 4.99 -1.28 1.22
CA PHE A 155 5.33 -0.14 2.06
C PHE A 155 6.85 0.10 2.10
N GLY A 156 7.27 1.37 2.01
CA GLY A 156 8.67 1.76 2.19
C GLY A 156 9.61 1.43 1.01
N GLU A 157 9.07 1.05 -0.16
CA GLU A 157 9.85 0.86 -1.41
C GLU A 157 9.76 2.08 -2.37
N GLY A 158 9.38 3.25 -1.85
CA GLY A 158 9.35 4.52 -2.60
C GLY A 158 10.45 5.49 -2.19
#